data_AF-A0A946AXL1-F1
#
_entry.id   AF-A0A946AXL1-F1
#
_cell.length_a   1.000
_cell.length_b   1.000
_cell.length_c   1.000
_cell.angle_alpha   90.00
_cell.angle_beta   90.00
_cell.angle_gamma   90.00
#
_symmetry.space_group_name_H-M   'P 1'
#
loop_
_entity.id
_entity.type
_entity.pdbx_description
1 polymer ?
#
loop_
_entity_poly.entity_id
_entity_poly.type
_entity_poly.pdbx_seq_one_letter_code
_entity_poly.pdbx_strand_id
1 'polypeptide(L)' 'MKEKASIIDYIGSFIGVVVIGFILFILVWPIIDPTPNKSSTLKENAQQLTK' A
#
# COMPACT_ATOMS: atom_id res chain seq x y z
N MET A 1 -36.23 9.75 -6.61
CA MET A 1 -35.41 8.52 -6.72
C MET A 1 -34.19 8.70 -7.62
N LYS A 2 -34.30 9.34 -8.80
CA LYS A 2 -33.17 9.63 -9.72
C LYS A 2 -31.99 10.39 -9.08
N GLU A 3 -32.27 11.39 -8.27
CA GLU A 3 -31.23 12.22 -7.64
C GLU A 3 -30.40 11.46 -6.59
N LYS A 4 -31.05 10.60 -5.79
CA LYS A 4 -30.35 9.77 -4.80
C LYS A 4 -29.47 8.71 -5.46
N ALA A 5 -29.89 8.12 -6.58
CA ALA A 5 -29.07 7.21 -7.36
C ALA A 5 -27.83 7.93 -7.93
N SER A 6 -28.00 9.14 -8.48
CA SER A 6 -26.88 9.93 -9.01
C SER A 6 -25.84 10.32 -7.94
N ILE A 7 -26.27 10.56 -6.70
CA ILE A 7 -25.35 10.86 -5.59
C ILE A 7 -24.55 9.62 -5.19
N ILE A 8 -25.19 8.45 -5.16
CA ILE A 8 -24.53 7.18 -4.84
C ILE A 8 -23.51 6.82 -5.92
N ASP A 9 -23.83 7.04 -7.19
CA ASP A 9 -22.90 6.80 -8.31
C ASP A 9 -21.67 7.71 -8.23
N TYR A 10 -21.85 8.98 -7.87
CA TYR A 10 -20.75 9.92 -7.68
C TYR A 10 -19.84 9.50 -6.52
N ILE A 11 -20.43 9.11 -5.38
CA ILE A 11 -19.68 8.64 -4.21
C ILE A 11 -18.93 7.35 -4.52
N GLY A 12 -19.56 6.40 -5.22
CA GLY A 12 -18.93 5.15 -5.64
C GLY A 12 -17.74 5.38 -6.58
N SER A 13 -17.91 6.28 -7.56
CA SER A 13 -16.82 6.67 -8.47
C SER A 13 -15.67 7.34 -7.72
N PHE A 14 -15.98 8.27 -6.80
CA PHE A 14 -14.97 8.95 -5.99
C PHE A 14 -14.18 7.97 -5.11
N ILE A 15 -14.87 7.04 -4.44
CA ILE A 15 -14.22 6.00 -3.64
C ILE A 15 -13.32 5.12 -4.52
N GLY A 16 -13.78 4.73 -5.71
CA GLY A 16 -12.99 3.95 -6.65
C GLY A 16 -11.68 4.63 -7.04
N VAL A 17 -11.73 5.94 -7.33
CA VAL A 17 -10.52 6.73 -7.66
C VAL A 17 -9.56 6.79 -6.47
N VAL A 18 -10.08 7.03 -5.27
CA VAL A 18 -9.25 7.08 -4.05
C VAL A 18 -8.58 5.74 -3.77
N VAL A 19 -9.31 4.62 -3.93
CA VAL A 19 -8.79 3.27 -3.72
C VAL A 19 -7.69 2.94 -4.72
N ILE A 20 -7.90 3.22 -6.02
CA ILE A 20 -6.88 2.99 -7.05
C ILE A 20 -5.63 3.82 -6.76
N GLY A 21 -5.79 5.10 -6.39
CA GLY A 21 -4.68 5.96 -5.99
C GLY A 21 -3.92 5.42 -4.78
N PHE A 22 -4.63 4.91 -3.77
CA PHE A 22 -4.02 4.33 -2.57
C PHE A 22 -3.24 3.04 -2.87
N ILE A 23 -3.76 2.19 -3.76
CA ILE A 23 -3.05 0.97 -4.21
C ILE A 23 -1.75 1.35 -4.92
N LEU A 24 -1.83 2.29 -5.88
CA LEU A 24 -0.64 2.78 -6.59
C LEU A 24 0.36 3.42 -5.63
N PHE A 25 -0.12 4.17 -4.64
CA PHE A 25 0.71 4.77 -3.62
C PHE A 25 1.48 3.71 -2.81
N ILE A 26 0.82 2.65 -2.34
CA ILE A 26 1.49 1.55 -1.63
C ILE A 26 2.53 0.86 -2.52
N LEU A 27 2.23 0.67 -3.80
CA LEU A 27 3.17 0.04 -4.74
C LEU A 27 4.40 0.90 -5.01
N VAL A 28 4.23 2.22 -5.06
CA VAL A 28 5.33 3.18 -5.27
C VAL A 28 6.07 3.47 -3.96
N TRP A 29 5.41 3.37 -2.81
CA TRP A 29 5.97 3.62 -1.48
C TRP A 29 7.35 2.96 -1.25
N PRO A 30 7.57 1.66 -1.51
CA PRO A 30 8.88 1.01 -1.28
C PRO A 30 9.99 1.51 -2.23
N ILE A 31 9.65 2.22 -3.31
CA ILE A 31 10.63 2.83 -4.21
C ILE A 31 11.09 4.19 -3.63
N ILE A 32 10.18 4.93 -3.00
CA ILE A 32 10.46 6.26 -2.42
C ILE A 32 11.09 6.13 -1.04
N ASP A 33 10.50 5.33 -0.17
CA ASP A 33 11.01 4.99 1.15
C ASP A 33 11.16 3.46 1.21
N PRO A 34 12.28 2.94 0.71
CA PRO A 34 12.55 1.52 0.85
C PRO A 34 12.64 1.23 2.34
N THR A 35 11.62 0.55 2.89
CA THR A 35 11.65 0.03 4.26
C THR A 35 13.03 -0.56 4.45
N PRO A 36 13.87 0.03 5.32
CA PRO A 36 15.27 -0.32 5.37
C PRO A 36 15.30 -1.81 5.60
N ASN A 37 16.04 -2.52 4.75
CA ASN A 37 16.20 -3.96 4.76
C ASN A 37 16.89 -4.37 6.07
N LYS A 38 16.20 -4.22 7.20
CA LYS A 38 16.55 -4.71 8.53
C LYS A 38 16.09 -6.17 8.64
N SER A 39 16.28 -6.93 7.56
CA SER A 39 16.55 -8.36 7.69
C SER A 39 17.88 -8.63 8.42
N SER A 40 18.58 -7.58 8.87
CA SER A 40 19.71 -7.62 9.79
C SER A 40 19.50 -8.63 10.93
N THR A 41 18.30 -8.72 11.52
CA THR A 41 18.09 -9.66 12.64
C THR A 41 18.12 -11.14 12.22
N LEU A 42 17.67 -11.48 11.01
CA LEU A 42 17.73 -12.87 10.52
C LEU A 42 19.11 -13.19 9.93
N LYS A 43 19.69 -12.24 9.20
CA LYS A 43 20.99 -12.40 8.55
C LYS A 43 22.14 -12.44 9.55
N GLU A 44 22.07 -11.62 10.60
CA GLU A 44 23.05 -11.59 11.70
C GLU A 44 22.98 -12.85 12.56
N ASN A 45 21.77 -13.33 12.89
CA ASN A 45 21.60 -14.59 13.62
C ASN A 45 22.06 -15.82 12.81
N ALA A 46 21.76 -15.87 11.50
CA ALA A 46 22.21 -16.97 10.65
C ALA A 46 23.75 -17.03 10.51
N GLN A 47 24.42 -15.87 10.47
CA GLN A 47 25.87 -15.80 10.45
C GLN A 47 26.51 -16.19 11.79
N GLN A 48 25.87 -15.90 12.92
CA GLN A 48 26.35 -16.36 14.24
C GLN A 48 26.17 -17.86 14.45
N LEU A 49 25.19 -18.51 13.81
CA LEU A 49 24.98 -19.96 13.88
C LEU A 49 25.93 -20.76 12.98
N THR A 50 26.58 -20.10 12.01
CA THR A 50 27.52 -20.74 11.07
C THR A 50 28.98 -20.49 11.45
N LYS A 51 29.24 -19.75 12.53
CA LYS A 51 30.58 -19.42 13.05
C LYS A 51 30.84 -20.19 14.34
#